data_AF-A0A2T7HDR4-F1
#
_entry.id   AF-A0A2T7HDR4-F1
#
_cell.length_a   1.000
_cell.length_b   1.000
_cell.length_c   1.000
_cell.angle_alpha   90.00
_cell.angle_beta   90.00
_cell.angle_gamma   90.00
#
_symmetry.space_group_name_H-M   'P 1'
#
loop_
_entity.id
_entity.type
_entity.pdbx_description
1 polymer ?
#
loop_
_entity_poly.entity_id
_entity_poly.type
_entity_poly.pdbx_seq_one_letter_code
_entity_poly.pdbx_strand_id
1 'polypeptide(L)'
;MRHRFWSALAALAISPFLVSSVSAGGRTLSCYEQATVPPVYRTVQERVLVQPASSYVVQQPAVYSYQTRRVQVQPERVSYRRSPAVYQTRYRKVQVQPASIGWEYRMIKGRNILCKVQHPAVYRTVGQQVLVQPASRVAVRQPAVYSHVKEKVLVQPATRQVVKRPAVYRTVSRKVLVQPARTVWQPVRVRGCRY
;
A
#
# COMPACT_ATOMS: atom_id res chain seq x y z
N MET A 1 -39.02 53.41 62.97
CA MET A 1 -38.65 52.09 63.52
C MET A 1 -37.33 52.28 64.27
N ARG A 2 -37.31 52.59 65.58
CA ARG A 2 -37.17 51.65 66.73
C ARG A 2 -36.24 50.48 66.37
N HIS A 3 -35.08 50.26 67.01
CA HIS A 3 -34.82 49.95 68.43
C HIS A 3 -33.41 50.49 68.83
N ARG A 4 -33.19 51.26 69.91
CA ARG A 4 -33.16 50.91 71.35
C ARG A 4 -32.42 49.61 71.69
N PHE A 5 -31.16 49.69 72.12
CA PHE A 5 -30.50 48.88 73.18
C PHE A 5 -29.13 49.51 73.47
N TRP A 6 -28.51 49.43 74.64
CA TRP A 6 -28.95 49.49 76.03
C TRP A 6 -27.64 49.78 76.78
N SER A 7 -27.72 50.69 77.74
CA SER A 7 -26.64 51.12 78.61
C SER A 7 -26.21 49.99 79.53
N ALA A 8 -24.91 49.69 79.54
CA ALA A 8 -24.24 49.02 80.65
C ALA A 8 -23.12 49.93 81.16
N LEU A 9 -23.45 50.70 82.19
CA LEU A 9 -22.51 51.43 83.03
C LEU A 9 -21.78 50.41 83.91
N ALA A 10 -20.50 50.15 83.62
CA ALA A 10 -19.59 49.51 84.55
C ALA A 10 -18.61 50.59 85.05
N ALA A 11 -18.91 51.14 86.21
CA ALA A 11 -18.04 52.03 86.96
C ALA A 11 -16.87 51.22 87.52
N LEU A 12 -15.68 51.38 86.92
CA LEU A 12 -14.41 50.96 87.49
C LEU A 12 -13.63 52.23 87.86
N ALA A 13 -13.35 52.35 89.16
CA ALA A 13 -12.70 53.49 89.79
C ALA A 13 -11.36 53.80 89.13
N ILE A 14 -11.32 54.94 88.44
CA ILE A 14 -10.11 55.55 87.90
C ILE A 14 -9.41 56.22 89.08
N SER A 15 -8.45 55.52 89.70
CA SER A 15 -7.43 56.14 90.53
C SER A 15 -6.55 57.01 89.62
N PRO A 16 -6.33 58.30 89.94
CA PRO A 16 -5.59 59.21 89.09
C PRO A 16 -4.10 58.95 89.30
N PHE A 17 -3.56 57.91 88.67
CA PHE A 17 -2.13 57.86 88.41
C PHE A 17 -1.83 58.93 87.37
N LEU A 18 -1.53 60.13 87.88
CA LEU A 18 -0.76 61.17 87.20
C LEU A 18 0.54 60.54 86.72
N VAL A 19 0.51 59.95 85.53
CA VAL A 19 1.73 59.73 84.76
C VAL A 19 2.15 61.12 84.31
N SER A 20 2.89 61.79 85.19
CA SER A 20 3.63 63.00 84.89
C SER A 20 4.39 62.75 83.60
N SER A 21 3.94 63.35 82.50
CA SER A 21 4.75 63.47 81.31
C SER A 21 5.94 64.33 81.71
N VAL A 22 7.04 63.69 82.11
CA VAL A 22 8.33 64.35 82.26
C VAL A 22 8.70 64.81 80.85
N SER A 23 8.34 66.05 80.57
CA SER A 23 8.83 66.80 79.43
C SER A 23 10.28 67.13 79.72
N ALA A 24 11.18 66.19 79.43
CA ALA A 24 12.60 66.46 79.37
C ALA A 24 12.81 67.54 78.29
N GLY A 25 13.00 68.79 78.73
CA GLY A 25 13.16 69.97 77.88
C GLY A 25 14.48 70.03 77.13
N GLY A 26 14.74 69.03 76.28
CA GLY A 26 15.81 69.07 75.28
C GLY A 26 15.36 69.85 74.04
N ARG A 27 16.27 70.64 73.44
CA ARG A 27 16.00 71.29 72.14
C ARG A 27 15.95 70.20 71.05
N THR A 28 14.82 70.06 70.36
CA THR A 28 14.68 69.12 69.26
C THR A 28 15.38 69.68 68.02
N LEU A 29 16.52 69.09 67.66
CA LEU A 29 17.33 69.53 66.53
C LEU A 29 16.69 69.07 65.21
N SER A 30 16.57 67.76 64.98
CA SER A 30 15.95 67.21 63.77
C SER A 30 14.67 66.43 64.08
N CYS A 31 13.60 66.73 63.34
CA CYS A 31 12.32 66.03 63.40
C CYS A 31 12.16 65.17 62.14
N TYR A 32 11.75 63.91 62.32
CA TYR A 32 11.45 62.98 61.23
C TYR A 32 10.03 62.42 61.38
N GLU A 33 9.33 62.30 60.27
CA GLU A 33 8.03 61.60 60.21
C GLU A 33 8.20 60.26 59.51
N GLN A 34 7.43 59.28 59.95
CA GLN A 34 7.43 57.95 59.37
C GLN A 34 6.66 57.97 58.04
N ALA A 35 7.36 57.83 56.91
CA ALA A 35 6.76 57.76 55.58
C ALA A 35 6.87 56.34 54.99
N THR A 36 5.79 55.86 54.36
CA THR A 36 5.78 54.57 53.65
C THR A 36 6.13 54.78 52.18
N VAL A 37 7.26 54.23 51.75
CA VAL A 37 7.63 54.19 50.33
C VAL A 37 6.87 53.03 49.68
N PRO A 38 6.10 53.29 48.60
CA PRO A 38 5.32 52.24 47.95
C PRO A 38 6.24 51.18 47.31
N PRO A 39 5.75 49.94 47.18
CA PRO A 39 6.51 48.87 46.55
C PRO A 39 6.78 49.17 45.08
N VAL A 40 7.99 48.86 44.61
CA VAL A 40 8.39 49.03 43.21
C VAL A 40 8.19 47.72 42.47
N TYR A 41 7.36 47.75 41.43
CA TYR A 41 7.11 46.61 40.54
C TYR A 41 7.78 46.80 39.19
N ARG A 42 8.24 45.69 38.61
CA ARG A 42 8.70 45.63 37.21
C ARG A 42 7.80 44.68 36.43
N THR A 43 7.40 45.08 35.22
CA THR A 43 6.71 44.18 34.29
C THR A 43 7.73 43.30 33.59
N VAL A 44 7.62 41.99 33.75
CA VAL A 44 8.42 40.99 33.04
C VAL A 44 7.55 40.32 32.00
N GLN A 45 8.05 40.23 30.77
CA GLN A 45 7.40 39.47 29.70
C GLN A 45 8.00 38.06 29.63
N GLU A 46 7.13 37.06 29.59
CA GLU A 46 7.51 35.66 29.54
C GLU A 46 6.77 34.96 28.39
N ARG A 47 7.51 34.22 27.55
CA ARG A 47 6.90 33.41 26.48
C ARG A 47 6.49 32.06 27.06
N VAL A 48 5.19 31.86 27.22
CA VAL A 48 4.62 30.61 27.72
C VAL A 48 4.19 29.74 26.55
N LEU A 49 4.56 28.45 26.58
CA LEU A 49 4.11 27.46 25.62
C LEU A 49 2.61 27.19 25.83
N VAL A 50 1.79 27.54 24.85
CA VAL A 50 0.32 27.32 24.90
C VAL A 50 -0.05 25.98 24.30
N GLN A 51 0.61 25.62 23.20
CA GLN A 51 0.39 24.36 22.52
C GLN A 51 1.74 23.76 22.11
N PRO A 52 2.07 22.53 22.54
CA PRO A 52 3.30 21.87 22.15
C PRO A 52 3.30 21.60 20.65
N ALA A 53 4.50 21.50 20.07
CA ALA A 53 4.64 21.01 18.70
C ALA A 53 4.05 19.61 18.63
N SER A 54 3.26 19.36 17.58
CA SER A 54 2.63 18.07 17.34
C SER A 54 2.92 17.62 15.93
N SER A 55 2.80 16.32 15.70
CA SER A 55 2.91 15.76 14.36
C SER A 55 1.84 14.70 14.18
N TYR A 56 1.29 14.62 12.97
CA TYR A 56 0.34 13.58 12.60
C TYR A 56 0.73 12.99 11.25
N VAL A 57 0.37 11.73 11.04
CA VAL A 57 0.71 10.99 9.82
C VAL A 57 -0.48 11.02 8.87
N VAL A 58 -0.26 11.54 7.66
CA VAL A 58 -1.22 11.42 6.56
C VAL A 58 -0.82 10.19 5.74
N GLN A 59 -1.72 9.22 5.62
CA GLN A 59 -1.52 8.03 4.80
C GLN A 59 -2.31 8.17 3.50
N GLN A 60 -1.63 8.05 2.37
CA GLN A 60 -2.27 7.96 1.06
C GLN A 60 -2.27 6.50 0.62
N PRO A 61 -3.43 5.92 0.27
CA PRO A 61 -3.51 4.52 -0.11
C PRO A 61 -2.84 4.26 -1.47
N ALA A 62 -2.45 3.02 -1.70
CA ALA A 62 -1.92 2.58 -2.99
C ALA A 62 -2.99 2.67 -4.09
N VAL A 63 -2.61 3.16 -5.25
CA VAL A 63 -3.48 3.24 -6.43
C VAL A 63 -3.15 2.09 -7.36
N TYR A 64 -4.18 1.33 -7.74
CA TYR A 64 -4.08 0.18 -8.65
C TYR A 64 -4.81 0.47 -9.96
N SER A 65 -4.31 -0.12 -11.04
CA SER A 65 -4.97 -0.09 -12.35
C SER A 65 -4.98 -1.49 -12.96
N TYR A 66 -5.95 -1.73 -13.85
CA TYR A 66 -6.01 -2.96 -14.62
C TYR A 66 -5.39 -2.74 -16.00
N GLN A 67 -4.31 -3.45 -16.27
CA GLN A 67 -3.70 -3.47 -17.59
C GLN A 67 -4.08 -4.75 -18.33
N THR A 68 -4.36 -4.62 -19.63
CA THR A 68 -4.70 -5.77 -20.46
C THR A 68 -3.45 -6.22 -21.21
N ARG A 69 -3.02 -7.46 -21.00
CA ARG A 69 -1.91 -8.07 -21.73
C ARG A 69 -2.41 -9.21 -22.60
N ARG A 70 -1.92 -9.27 -23.84
CA ARG A 70 -2.16 -10.40 -24.74
C ARG A 70 -1.21 -11.55 -24.37
N VAL A 71 -1.76 -12.71 -24.07
CA VAL A 71 -1.03 -13.91 -23.68
C VAL A 71 -1.39 -15.04 -24.63
N GLN A 72 -0.39 -15.82 -25.04
CA GLN A 72 -0.58 -17.02 -25.84
C GLN A 72 -1.14 -18.14 -24.95
N VAL A 73 -2.36 -18.58 -25.24
CA VAL A 73 -3.04 -19.63 -24.47
C VAL A 73 -2.76 -21.00 -25.08
N GLN A 74 -2.66 -21.05 -26.41
CA GLN A 74 -2.33 -22.26 -27.14
C GLN A 74 -1.28 -21.96 -28.21
N PRO A 75 -0.15 -22.70 -28.23
CA PRO A 75 0.83 -22.55 -29.29
C PRO A 75 0.30 -23.03 -30.63
N GLU A 76 0.91 -22.53 -31.70
CA GLU A 76 0.72 -23.08 -33.03
C GLU A 76 1.10 -24.56 -33.04
N ARG A 77 0.29 -25.39 -33.68
CA ARG A 77 0.54 -26.83 -33.77
C ARG A 77 0.29 -27.34 -35.16
N VAL A 78 1.09 -28.34 -35.54
CA VAL A 78 0.95 -29.04 -36.81
C VAL A 78 0.50 -30.46 -36.51
N SER A 79 -0.63 -30.86 -37.09
CA SER A 79 -1.13 -32.24 -37.06
C SER A 79 -0.98 -32.87 -38.44
N TYR A 80 -0.77 -34.18 -38.49
CA TYR A 80 -0.65 -34.90 -39.76
C TYR A 80 -1.87 -35.79 -39.98
N ARG A 81 -2.62 -35.51 -41.05
CA ARG A 81 -3.64 -36.44 -41.54
C ARG A 81 -2.99 -37.45 -42.47
N ARG A 82 -3.05 -38.73 -42.11
CA ARG A 82 -2.49 -39.83 -42.92
C ARG A 82 -3.59 -40.46 -43.76
N SER A 83 -3.28 -40.73 -45.01
CA SER A 83 -4.12 -41.51 -45.92
C SER A 83 -3.38 -42.78 -46.30
N PRO A 84 -3.98 -43.97 -46.15
CA PRO A 84 -3.31 -45.23 -46.46
C PRO A 84 -3.09 -45.40 -47.96
N ALA A 85 -2.17 -46.30 -48.32
CA ALA A 85 -1.96 -46.70 -49.70
C ALA A 85 -3.14 -47.52 -50.22
N VAL A 86 -3.54 -47.26 -51.46
CA VAL A 86 -4.61 -48.01 -52.14
C VAL A 86 -3.99 -48.95 -53.16
N TYR A 87 -4.30 -50.24 -53.01
CA TYR A 87 -3.88 -51.30 -53.91
C TYR A 87 -5.05 -51.79 -54.74
N GLN A 88 -4.78 -52.15 -55.99
CA GLN A 88 -5.74 -52.78 -56.87
C GLN A 88 -5.14 -54.05 -57.45
N THR A 89 -5.92 -55.12 -57.47
CA THR A 89 -5.53 -56.37 -58.12
C THR A 89 -5.72 -56.25 -59.63
N ARG A 90 -4.62 -56.36 -60.38
CA ARG A 90 -4.64 -56.47 -61.84
C ARG A 90 -4.42 -57.91 -62.25
N TYR A 91 -5.34 -58.44 -63.05
CA TYR A 91 -5.22 -59.78 -63.61
C TYR A 91 -4.50 -59.72 -64.96
N ARG A 92 -3.54 -60.61 -65.17
CA ARG A 92 -2.99 -60.90 -66.51
C ARG A 92 -2.93 -62.40 -66.76
N LYS A 93 -3.11 -62.79 -68.02
CA LYS A 93 -2.84 -64.16 -68.47
C LYS A 93 -1.35 -64.32 -68.66
N VAL A 94 -0.77 -65.29 -67.98
CA VAL A 94 0.64 -65.68 -68.13
C VAL A 94 0.67 -67.10 -68.69
N GLN A 95 1.52 -67.31 -69.70
CA GLN A 95 1.77 -68.65 -70.24
C GLN A 95 2.55 -69.45 -69.20
N VAL A 96 1.97 -70.56 -68.73
CA VAL A 96 2.61 -71.45 -67.76
C VAL A 96 3.36 -72.56 -68.46
N GLN A 97 2.81 -73.03 -69.59
CA GLN A 97 3.41 -74.05 -70.42
C GLN A 97 3.30 -73.64 -71.90
N PRO A 98 4.41 -73.65 -72.66
CA PRO A 98 4.35 -73.44 -74.10
C PRO A 98 3.62 -74.58 -74.80
N ALA A 99 3.09 -74.29 -75.99
CA ALA A 99 2.57 -75.34 -76.86
C ALA A 99 3.68 -76.34 -77.17
N SER A 100 3.35 -77.62 -77.09
CA SER A 100 4.30 -78.72 -77.31
C SER A 100 3.76 -79.68 -78.34
N ILE A 101 4.67 -80.43 -78.96
CA ILE A 101 4.33 -81.47 -79.92
C ILE A 101 4.89 -82.79 -79.38
N GLY A 102 4.01 -83.78 -79.25
CA GLY A 102 4.33 -85.11 -78.72
C GLY A 102 3.79 -86.23 -79.59
N TRP A 103 4.26 -87.45 -79.34
CA TRP A 103 3.71 -88.66 -79.93
C TRP A 103 2.82 -89.36 -78.91
N GLU A 104 1.59 -89.68 -79.30
CA GLU A 104 0.60 -90.36 -78.45
C GLU A 104 -0.07 -91.49 -79.25
N TYR A 105 -0.30 -92.64 -78.61
CA TYR A 105 -1.07 -93.71 -79.23
C TYR A 105 -2.56 -93.40 -79.18
N ARG A 106 -3.24 -93.40 -80.33
CA ARG A 106 -4.70 -93.29 -80.42
C ARG A 106 -5.28 -94.53 -81.08
N MET A 107 -6.44 -94.96 -80.59
CA MET A 107 -7.16 -96.10 -81.15
C MET A 107 -8.08 -95.60 -82.27
N ILE A 108 -7.80 -95.98 -83.51
CA ILE A 108 -8.58 -95.59 -84.69
C ILE A 108 -8.95 -96.88 -85.42
N LYS A 109 -10.26 -97.15 -85.54
CA LYS A 109 -10.80 -98.37 -86.17
C LYS A 109 -10.23 -99.68 -85.55
N GLY A 110 -10.10 -99.74 -84.21
CA GLY A 110 -9.64 -100.95 -83.51
C GLY A 110 -8.13 -101.23 -83.58
N ARG A 111 -7.32 -100.32 -84.14
CA ARG A 111 -5.86 -100.42 -84.18
C ARG A 111 -5.22 -99.28 -83.37
N ASN A 112 -4.14 -99.59 -82.64
CA ASN A 112 -3.34 -98.58 -81.94
C ASN A 112 -2.34 -97.94 -82.91
N ILE A 113 -2.53 -96.65 -83.21
CA ILE A 113 -1.69 -95.89 -84.15
C ILE A 113 -0.96 -94.78 -83.39
N LEU A 114 0.34 -94.62 -83.64
CA LEU A 114 1.14 -93.53 -83.08
C LEU A 114 0.88 -92.24 -83.86
N CYS A 115 0.31 -91.24 -83.22
CA CYS A 115 -0.03 -89.96 -83.84
C CYS A 115 0.82 -88.82 -83.26
N LYS A 116 1.24 -87.89 -84.13
CA LYS A 116 1.87 -86.63 -83.72
C LYS A 116 0.77 -85.65 -83.30
N VAL A 117 0.68 -85.37 -82.01
CA VAL A 117 -0.36 -84.51 -81.42
C VAL A 117 0.27 -83.19 -80.98
N GLN A 118 -0.41 -82.08 -81.28
CA GLN A 118 -0.06 -80.76 -80.78
C GLN A 118 -0.91 -80.45 -79.55
N HIS A 119 -0.26 -80.18 -78.42
CA HIS A 119 -0.92 -79.71 -77.22
C HIS A 119 -0.91 -78.17 -77.19
N PRO A 120 -2.06 -77.52 -76.97
CA PRO A 120 -2.12 -76.06 -76.95
C PRO A 120 -1.37 -75.49 -75.75
N ALA A 121 -0.90 -74.24 -75.87
CA ALA A 121 -0.28 -73.54 -74.75
C ALA A 121 -1.28 -73.38 -73.59
N VAL A 122 -0.82 -73.62 -72.37
CA VAL A 122 -1.63 -73.50 -71.16
C VAL A 122 -1.40 -72.14 -70.53
N TYR A 123 -2.47 -71.36 -70.40
CA TYR A 123 -2.46 -70.04 -69.77
C TYR A 123 -3.10 -70.09 -68.39
N ARG A 124 -2.54 -69.34 -67.45
CA ARG A 124 -3.12 -69.12 -66.13
C ARG A 124 -3.32 -67.63 -65.90
N THR A 125 -4.46 -67.27 -65.34
CA THR A 125 -4.73 -65.90 -64.89
C THR A 125 -4.08 -65.70 -63.51
N VAL A 126 -3.13 -64.78 -63.42
CA VAL A 126 -2.47 -64.43 -62.16
C VAL A 126 -2.89 -63.02 -61.76
N GLY A 127 -3.33 -62.86 -60.51
CA GLY A 127 -3.60 -61.55 -59.91
C GLY A 127 -2.33 -60.98 -59.27
N GLN A 128 -1.99 -59.74 -59.62
CA GLN A 128 -0.89 -58.99 -59.00
C GLN A 128 -1.45 -57.74 -58.35
N GLN A 129 -1.08 -57.47 -57.10
CA GLN A 129 -1.40 -56.21 -56.45
C GLN A 129 -0.51 -55.11 -57.01
N VAL A 130 -1.14 -54.09 -57.58
CA VAL A 130 -0.47 -52.89 -58.10
C VAL A 130 -0.84 -51.73 -57.19
N LEU A 131 0.17 -50.95 -56.78
CA LEU A 131 -0.02 -49.73 -56.02
C LEU A 131 -0.66 -48.67 -56.94
N VAL A 132 -1.89 -48.27 -56.64
CA VAL A 132 -2.62 -47.26 -57.43
C VAL A 132 -2.43 -45.87 -56.85
N GLN A 133 -2.43 -45.78 -55.51
CA GLN A 133 -2.20 -44.53 -54.81
C GLN A 133 -1.23 -44.76 -53.65
N PRO A 134 -0.10 -44.04 -53.60
CA PRO A 134 0.83 -44.15 -52.49
C PRO A 134 0.22 -43.59 -51.20
N ALA A 135 0.69 -44.10 -50.06
CA ALA A 135 0.35 -43.51 -48.78
C ALA A 135 0.82 -42.04 -48.75
N SER A 136 -0.01 -41.17 -48.21
CA SER A 136 0.29 -39.74 -48.14
C SER A 136 0.04 -39.20 -46.74
N ARG A 137 0.72 -38.10 -46.42
CA ARG A 137 0.48 -37.33 -45.21
C ARG A 137 0.31 -35.86 -45.58
N VAL A 138 -0.73 -35.24 -45.05
CA VAL A 138 -0.98 -33.81 -45.23
C VAL A 138 -0.81 -33.13 -43.88
N ALA A 139 0.01 -32.07 -43.86
CA ALA A 139 0.20 -31.24 -42.68
C ALA A 139 -0.98 -30.25 -42.55
N VAL A 140 -1.68 -30.31 -41.43
CA VAL A 140 -2.74 -29.38 -41.06
C VAL A 140 -2.21 -28.48 -39.95
N ARG A 141 -2.00 -27.20 -40.28
CA ARG A 141 -1.48 -26.18 -39.37
C ARG A 141 -2.65 -25.49 -38.66
N GLN A 142 -2.59 -25.47 -37.33
CA GLN A 142 -3.55 -24.77 -36.49
C GLN A 142 -2.85 -23.55 -35.88
N PRO A 143 -3.36 -22.33 -36.07
CA PRO A 143 -2.70 -21.11 -35.61
C PRO A 143 -2.66 -21.02 -34.09
N ALA A 144 -1.72 -20.23 -33.56
CA ALA A 144 -1.66 -19.93 -32.13
C ALA A 144 -2.89 -19.14 -31.68
N VAL A 145 -3.46 -19.54 -30.54
CA VAL A 145 -4.61 -18.86 -29.95
C VAL A 145 -4.12 -17.92 -28.85
N TYR A 146 -4.54 -16.67 -28.95
CA TYR A 146 -4.20 -15.62 -27.99
C TYR A 146 -5.44 -15.18 -27.23
N SER A 147 -5.26 -14.81 -25.97
CA SER A 147 -6.30 -14.23 -25.13
C SER A 147 -5.79 -12.97 -24.44
N HIS A 148 -6.71 -12.15 -23.97
CA HIS A 148 -6.44 -10.94 -23.22
C HIS A 148 -6.69 -11.20 -21.74
N VAL A 149 -5.65 -11.04 -20.92
CA VAL A 149 -5.73 -11.19 -19.46
C VAL A 149 -5.62 -9.81 -18.83
N LYS A 150 -6.54 -9.50 -17.90
CA LYS A 150 -6.49 -8.29 -17.08
C LYS A 150 -5.65 -8.56 -15.85
N GLU A 151 -4.55 -7.84 -15.71
CA GLU A 151 -3.67 -7.91 -14.55
C GLU A 151 -3.79 -6.64 -13.73
N LYS A 152 -3.87 -6.79 -12.40
CA LYS A 152 -3.93 -5.66 -11.47
C LYS A 152 -2.49 -5.21 -11.19
N VAL A 153 -2.13 -4.05 -11.70
CA VAL A 153 -0.79 -3.46 -11.56
C VAL A 153 -0.83 -2.32 -10.54
N LEU A 154 0.19 -2.27 -9.69
CA LEU A 154 0.42 -1.17 -8.76
C LEU A 154 0.93 0.04 -9.54
N VAL A 155 0.14 1.12 -9.60
CA VAL A 155 0.51 2.35 -10.32
C VAL A 155 1.25 3.30 -9.40
N GLN A 156 0.75 3.46 -8.17
CA GLN A 156 1.36 4.31 -7.16
C GLN A 156 1.38 3.57 -5.82
N PRO A 157 2.55 3.41 -5.19
CA PRO A 157 2.64 2.80 -3.87
C PRO A 157 1.98 3.68 -2.82
N ALA A 158 1.56 3.07 -1.71
CA ALA A 158 1.05 3.81 -0.57
C ALA A 158 2.16 4.68 0.03
N THR A 159 1.85 5.94 0.33
CA THR A 159 2.82 6.89 0.91
C THR A 159 2.37 7.30 2.31
N ARG A 160 3.35 7.69 3.13
CA ARG A 160 3.12 8.24 4.46
C ARG A 160 3.91 9.52 4.59
N GLN A 161 3.22 10.60 4.95
CA GLN A 161 3.84 11.90 5.18
C GLN A 161 3.57 12.34 6.61
N VAL A 162 4.62 12.76 7.31
CA VAL A 162 4.51 13.36 8.64
C VAL A 162 4.32 14.87 8.47
N VAL A 163 3.15 15.38 8.83
CA VAL A 163 2.88 16.82 8.83
C VAL A 163 3.15 17.35 10.23
N LYS A 164 4.10 18.29 10.34
CA LYS A 164 4.49 18.93 11.60
C LYS A 164 3.66 20.19 11.82
N ARG A 165 3.09 20.34 13.02
CA ARG A 165 2.47 21.58 13.49
C ARG A 165 3.39 22.24 14.49
N PRO A 166 3.82 23.51 14.26
CA PRO A 166 4.75 24.19 15.13
C PRO A 166 4.12 24.47 16.50
N ALA A 167 4.97 24.65 17.51
CA ALA A 167 4.55 25.06 18.85
C ALA A 167 4.01 26.50 18.83
N VAL A 168 2.89 26.72 19.52
CA VAL A 168 2.29 28.05 19.66
C VAL A 168 2.69 28.63 21.01
N TYR A 169 3.30 29.80 20.97
CA TYR A 169 3.72 30.55 22.16
C TYR A 169 2.87 31.80 22.33
N ARG A 170 2.60 32.16 23.58
CA ARG A 170 1.96 33.42 23.94
C ARG A 170 2.84 34.18 24.90
N THR A 171 2.98 35.48 24.67
CA THR A 171 3.67 36.37 25.59
C THR A 171 2.71 36.80 26.69
N VAL A 172 3.03 36.49 27.94
CA VAL A 172 2.26 36.90 29.12
C VAL A 172 3.11 37.89 29.92
N SER A 173 2.49 39.00 30.33
CA SER A 173 3.12 40.00 31.19
C SER A 173 2.72 39.76 32.65
N ARG A 174 3.69 39.70 33.56
CA ARG A 174 3.43 39.69 35.01
C ARG A 174 4.24 40.77 35.73
N LYS A 175 3.65 41.37 36.76
CA LYS A 175 4.34 42.31 37.65
C LYS A 175 5.08 41.53 38.72
N VAL A 176 6.41 41.67 38.76
CA VAL A 176 7.26 41.08 39.79
C VAL A 176 7.67 42.20 40.75
N LEU A 177 7.53 41.94 42.05
CA LEU A 177 7.97 42.85 43.10
C LEU A 177 9.51 42.91 43.10
N VAL A 178 10.07 44.09 42.87
CA VAL A 178 11.53 44.30 42.86
C VAL A 178 12.00 44.78 44.23
N GLN A 179 11.23 45.66 44.85
CA GLN A 179 11.50 46.16 46.19
C GLN A 179 10.21 46.16 47.01
N PRO A 180 10.21 45.53 48.20
CA PRO A 180 9.06 45.57 49.08
C PRO A 180 8.84 47.00 49.59
N ALA A 181 7.60 47.28 49.99
CA ALA A 181 7.28 48.54 50.67
C ALA A 181 8.16 48.67 51.92
N ARG A 182 8.75 49.83 52.13
CA ARG A 182 9.60 50.09 53.29
C ARG A 182 9.23 51.39 53.96
N THR A 183 9.43 51.39 55.26
CA THR A 183 9.23 52.55 56.10
C THR A 183 10.55 53.33 56.18
N VAL A 184 10.51 54.61 55.84
CA VAL A 184 11.66 55.51 55.94
C VAL A 184 11.31 56.70 56.82
N TRP A 185 12.32 57.24 57.50
CA TRP A 185 12.21 58.47 58.27
C TRP A 185 12.55 59.65 57.37
N GLN A 186 11.56 60.47 57.02
CA GLN A 186 11.75 61.65 56.19
C GLN A 186 11.83 62.90 57.08
N PRO A 187 12.82 63.80 56.88
CA PRO A 187 12.91 65.01 57.68
C PRO A 187 11.72 65.93 57.39
N VAL A 188 11.06 66.40 58.44
CA VAL A 188 9.90 67.29 58.35
C VAL A 188 10.18 68.62 59.04
N ARG A 189 9.70 69.70 58.42
CA ARG A 189 9.80 71.05 58.99
C ARG A 189 8.53 71.37 59.76
N VAL A 190 8.56 71.10 61.06
CA VAL A 190 7.50 71.46 62.00
C VAL A 190 7.97 72.58 62.92
N ARG A 191 7.04 73.48 63.30
CA ARG A 191 7.36 74.62 64.18
C ARG A 191 7.91 74.09 65.52
N GLY A 192 9.18 74.38 65.80
CA GLY A 192 9.88 73.94 67.02
C GLY A 192 11.12 73.06 66.78
N CYS A 193 11.26 72.47 65.59
CA CYS A 193 12.43 71.71 65.15
C CYS A 193 13.21 72.49 64.10
N ARG A 194 14.49 72.82 64.35
CA ARG A 194 15.39 73.51 63.40
C ARG A 194 16.58 72.60 63.10
N TYR A 195 16.68 72.23 61.83
CA TYR A 195 17.70 71.37 61.21
C TYR A 195 19.10 71.54 61.82
#